data_AF-A0A8S3A887-F1
#
_entry.id   AF-A0A8S3A887-F1
#
_cell.length_a   1.000
_cell.length_b   1.000
_cell.length_c   1.000
_cell.angle_alpha   90.00
_cell.angle_beta   90.00
_cell.angle_gamma   90.00
#
_symmetry.space_group_name_H-M   'P 1'
#
loop_
_entity.id
_entity.type
_entity.pdbx_description
1 polymer ?
#
loop_
_entity_poly.entity_id
_entity_poly.type
_entity_poly.pdbx_seq_one_letter_code
_entity_poly.pdbx_strand_id
1 'polypeptide(L)' 'MWSQASSDRTVLNWYHGLQHSNFSVEDAARSGHPRTAVKEETIDAVRAIIDDDPHSTYEQIETLWALLRYRSVQLFIIF' A
#
# COMPACT_ATOMS: atom_id res chain seq x y z
N MET A 1 -8.88 -34.23 -0.39
CA MET A 1 -8.50 -32.81 -0.27
C MET A 1 -8.37 -32.28 -1.70
N TRP A 2 -9.17 -31.28 -2.05
CA TRP A 2 -9.69 -30.94 -3.39
C TRP A 2 -8.70 -31.00 -4.57
N SER A 3 -8.91 -31.93 -5.51
CA SER A 3 -8.28 -31.93 -6.84
C SER A 3 -9.18 -31.19 -7.82
N GLN A 4 -9.25 -29.86 -7.71
CA GLN A 4 -9.88 -29.07 -8.76
C GLN A 4 -8.87 -28.94 -9.91
N ALA A 5 -9.25 -29.40 -11.10
CA ALA A 5 -8.40 -29.28 -12.27
C ALA A 5 -8.14 -27.79 -12.55
N SER A 6 -6.89 -27.45 -12.82
CA SER A 6 -6.50 -26.12 -13.28
C SER A 6 -7.21 -25.80 -14.59
N SER A 7 -7.62 -24.54 -14.78
CA SER A 7 -8.23 -24.12 -16.04
C SER A 7 -7.24 -24.23 -17.21
N ASP A 8 -7.72 -24.46 -18.43
CA ASP A 8 -6.89 -24.50 -19.65
C ASP A 8 -6.02 -23.24 -19.79
N ARG A 9 -6.57 -22.08 -19.41
CA ARG A 9 -5.83 -20.80 -19.41
C ARG A 9 -4.64 -20.82 -18.46
N THR A 10 -4.78 -21.45 -17.30
CA THR A 10 -3.67 -21.62 -16.35
C THR A 10 -2.57 -22.46 -17.00
N VAL A 11 -2.91 -23.58 -17.62
CA VAL A 11 -1.93 -24.48 -18.28
C VAL A 11 -1.20 -23.76 -19.42
N LEU A 12 -1.91 -22.99 -20.26
CA LEU A 12 -1.30 -22.22 -21.34
C LEU A 12 -0.35 -21.13 -20.82
N ASN A 13 -0.69 -20.44 -19.73
CA ASN A 13 0.19 -19.45 -19.11
C ASN A 13 1.50 -20.09 -18.60
N TRP A 14 1.43 -21.27 -18.00
CA TRP A 14 2.60 -22.04 -17.58
C TRP A 14 3.47 -22.44 -18.78
N TYR A 15 2.86 -22.97 -19.85
CA TYR A 15 3.56 -23.34 -21.07
C TYR A 15 4.29 -22.13 -21.69
N HIS A 16 3.62 -20.97 -21.75
CA HIS A 16 4.23 -19.75 -22.22
C HIS A 16 5.41 -19.31 -21.34
N GLY A 17 5.29 -19.42 -20.01
CA GLY A 17 6.39 -19.17 -19.09
C GLY A 17 7.61 -20.05 -19.37
N LEU A 18 7.39 -21.35 -19.60
CA LEU A 18 8.45 -22.30 -19.95
C LEU A 18 9.15 -21.94 -21.26
N GLN A 19 8.41 -21.52 -22.29
CA GLN A 19 9.00 -21.04 -23.55
C GLN A 19 9.91 -19.81 -23.35
N HIS A 20 9.64 -19.01 -22.32
CA HIS A 20 10.43 -17.83 -21.94
C HIS A 20 11.47 -18.15 -20.86
N SER A 21 11.85 -19.42 -20.71
CA SER A 21 12.85 -19.89 -19.73
C SER A 21 12.48 -19.61 -18.26
N ASN A 22 11.19 -19.45 -17.94
CA ASN A 22 10.73 -19.43 -16.57
C ASN A 22 10.37 -20.86 -16.13
N PHE A 23 11.28 -21.48 -15.38
CA PHE A 23 11.12 -22.83 -14.81
C PHE A 23 10.73 -22.81 -13.32
N SER A 24 10.48 -21.62 -12.75
CA SER A 24 10.07 -21.49 -11.35
C SER A 24 8.67 -22.05 -11.16
N VAL A 25 8.50 -22.93 -10.17
CA VAL A 25 7.19 -23.42 -9.73
C VAL A 25 6.56 -22.48 -8.69
N GLU A 26 7.34 -21.52 -8.19
CA GLU A 26 6.88 -20.53 -7.21
C GLU A 26 6.13 -19.38 -7.87
N ASP A 27 5.09 -18.89 -7.21
CA ASP A 27 4.39 -17.66 -7.58
C ASP A 27 5.37 -16.48 -7.63
N ALA A 28 5.22 -15.61 -8.63
CA ALA A 28 5.93 -14.34 -8.64
C ALA A 28 5.57 -13.51 -7.39
N ALA A 29 6.52 -12.70 -6.92
CA ALA A 29 6.28 -11.76 -5.84
C ALA A 29 5.05 -10.92 -6.15
N ARG A 30 4.04 -11.00 -5.28
CA ARG A 30 2.82 -10.21 -5.42
C ARG A 30 3.19 -8.75 -5.21
N SER A 31 2.74 -7.87 -6.10
CA SER A 31 2.79 -6.43 -5.89
C SER A 31 1.84 -6.09 -4.75
N GLY A 32 2.32 -6.20 -3.52
CA GLY A 32 1.65 -5.65 -2.36
C GLY A 32 1.46 -4.14 -2.51
N HIS A 33 0.69 -3.53 -1.60
CA HIS A 33 0.51 -2.08 -1.60
C HIS A 33 1.88 -1.38 -1.51
N PRO A 34 2.18 -0.39 -2.37
CA PRO A 34 3.46 0.31 -2.34
C PRO A 34 3.70 0.93 -0.96
N ARG A 35 4.73 0.47 -0.25
CA ARG A 35 5.13 1.02 1.06
C ARG A 35 5.47 2.51 1.01
N THR A 36 5.82 3.03 -0.17
CA THR A 36 6.12 4.45 -0.39
C THR A 36 4.93 5.38 -0.20
N ALA A 37 3.69 4.86 -0.17
CA ALA A 37 2.50 5.65 0.17
C ALA A 37 2.47 6.05 1.67
N VAL A 38 3.18 5.31 2.52
CA VAL A 38 3.19 5.49 3.97
C VAL A 38 4.56 6.00 4.40
N LYS A 39 4.72 7.32 4.49
CA LYS A 39 5.91 7.95 5.09
C LYS A 39 5.84 7.88 6.60
N GLU A 40 6.95 7.64 7.28
CA GLU A 40 7.00 7.59 8.76
C GLU A 40 6.47 8.89 9.38
N GLU A 41 6.81 10.04 8.80
CA GLU A 41 6.29 11.36 9.20
C GLU A 41 4.75 11.42 9.18
N THR A 42 4.13 10.80 8.17
CA THR A 42 2.66 10.72 8.07
C THR A 42 2.09 9.83 9.16
N ILE A 43 2.76 8.71 9.47
CA ILE A 43 2.34 7.80 10.53
C ILE A 43 2.39 8.51 11.88
N ASP A 44 3.49 9.18 12.18
CA ASP A 44 3.67 9.85 13.46
C ASP A 44 2.71 11.02 13.65
N ALA A 45 2.43 11.79 12.58
CA ALA A 45 1.42 12.84 12.63
C ALA A 45 0.01 12.30 12.88
N VAL A 46 -0.36 11.20 12.23
CA VAL A 46 -1.66 10.54 12.44
C VAL A 46 -1.75 9.92 13.84
N ARG A 47 -0.67 9.31 14.34
CA ARG A 47 -0.60 8.80 15.72
C ARG A 47 -0.85 9.91 16.74
N ALA A 48 -0.22 11.07 16.58
CA ALA A 48 -0.42 12.21 17.48
C ALA A 48 -1.89 12.69 17.50
N ILE A 49 -2.60 12.65 16.36
CA ILE A 49 -4.03 12.98 16.30
C ILE A 49 -4.86 11.96 17.08
N ILE A 50 -4.57 10.67 16.91
CA ILE A 50 -5.30 9.59 17.58
C ILE A 50 -5.01 9.57 19.09
N ASP A 51 -3.78 9.86 19.50
CA ASP A 51 -3.39 9.92 20.90
C ASP A 51 -4.05 11.11 21.62
N ASP A 52 -4.28 12.23 20.91
CA ASP A 52 -5.00 13.41 21.43
C ASP A 52 -6.51 13.17 21.54
N ASP A 53 -7.11 12.57 20.51
CA ASP A 53 -8.51 12.13 20.53
C ASP A 53 -8.70 10.72 19.92
N PRO A 54 -8.84 9.68 20.75
CA PRO A 54 -9.00 8.31 20.28
C PRO A 54 -10.37 8.05 19.63
N HIS A 55 -11.32 8.98 19.72
CA HIS A 55 -12.63 8.89 19.08
C HIS A 55 -12.71 9.59 17.72
N SER A 56 -11.60 10.19 17.28
CA SER A 56 -11.54 10.86 15.98
C SER A 56 -11.87 9.89 14.84
N THR A 57 -12.78 10.32 13.96
CA THR A 57 -13.15 9.57 12.76
C THR A 57 -12.08 9.70 11.69
N TYR A 58 -12.11 8.82 10.69
CA TYR A 58 -11.19 8.89 9.55
C TYR A 58 -11.24 10.26 8.85
N GLU A 59 -12.43 10.83 8.62
CA GLU A 59 -12.60 12.14 7.99
C GLU A 59 -11.99 13.27 8.82
N GLN A 60 -12.11 13.19 10.15
CA GLN A 60 -11.52 14.17 11.06
C GLN A 60 -9.99 14.07 11.04
N ILE A 61 -9.45 12.85 11.08
CA ILE A 61 -8.01 12.59 10.98
C ILE A 61 -7.46 13.12 9.65
N GLU A 62 -8.14 12.84 8.53
CA GLU A 62 -7.74 13.30 7.21
C GLU A 62 -7.75 14.84 7.12
N THR A 63 -8.78 15.48 7.67
CA THR A 63 -8.91 16.94 7.70
C THR A 63 -7.81 17.58 8.55
N LEU A 64 -7.58 17.08 9.76
CA LEU A 64 -6.54 17.57 10.67
C LEU A 64 -5.15 17.40 10.07
N TRP A 65 -4.89 16.23 9.50
CA TRP A 65 -3.62 15.95 8.82
C TRP A 65 -3.39 16.85 7.61
N ALA A 66 -4.42 17.10 6.79
CA ALA A 66 -4.33 18.03 5.67
C ALA A 66 -3.96 19.44 6.15
N LEU A 67 -4.63 19.95 7.20
CA LEU A 67 -4.32 21.25 7.79
C LEU A 67 -2.87 21.34 8.30
N LEU A 68 -2.38 20.30 8.99
CA LEU A 68 -1.00 20.23 9.47
C LEU A 68 0.00 20.32 8.31
N ARG A 69 -0.27 19.62 7.20
CA ARG A 69 0.56 19.69 5.99
C ARG A 69 0.60 21.09 5.37
N TYR A 70 -0.53 21.79 5.28
CA TYR A 70 -0.58 23.15 4.72
C TYR A 70 0.18 24.16 5.59
N ARG A 71 0.13 24.00 6.91
CA ARG A 71 0.79 24.89 7.86
C ARG A 71 2.32 24.78 7.82
N SER A 72 2.84 23.56 7.62
CA SER A 72 4.27 23.32 7.42
C SER A 72 4.81 23.94 6.12
N VAL A 73 3.99 23.99 5.06
CA VAL A 73 4.37 24.61 3.78
C VAL A 73 4.40 26.14 3.88
N GLN A 74 3.48 26.77 4.63
CA GLN A 74 3.47 28.23 4.81
C GLN A 74 4.67 28.74 5.64
N LEU A 75 5.11 28.00 6.66
CA LEU A 75 6.29 28.36 7.45
C LEU A 75 7.59 28.31 6.63
N PHE A 76 7.66 27.45 5.61
CA PHE A 76 8.81 27.32 4.72
C PHE A 76 8.92 28.41 3.65
N ILE A 77 7.84 29.17 3.40
CA ILE A 77 7.79 30.22 2.36
C ILE A 77 8.13 31.61 2.93
N ILE A 78 8.18 31.75 4.26
CA ILE A 78 8.39 33.04 4.95
C ILE A 78 9.84 33.21 5.46
N PHE A 79 10.75 32.28 5.15
CA PHE A 79 12.19 32.37 5.47
C PHE A 79 13.06 32.38 4.21
#